data_AF-A0A3S4GSL9-F1
#
_entry.id   AF-A0A3S4GSL9-F1
#
_cell.length_a   1.000
_cell.length_b   1.000
_cell.length_c   1.000
_cell.angle_alpha   90.00
_cell.angle_beta   90.00
_cell.angle_gamma   90.00
#
_symmetry.space_group_name_H-M   'P 1'
#
loop_
_entity.id
_entity.type
_entity.pdbx_description
1 polymer ?
#
loop_
_entity_poly.entity_id
_entity_poly.type
_entity_poly.pdbx_seq_one_letter_code
_entity_poly.pdbx_strand_id
1 'polypeptide(L)'
;MIVIDFFHWPNQGDWMFDARDWPDPDAMIAELKSLGIELMVSVWPTVDNRTESYREMRENGWLVQTERGLPINMDFLGNTTYFDATHPGARDYVWGKAKRNYYDKGVKLFWLDEAEPEFSVYDYDNYRYHAGPVLEVGNIYPRMYAKTFFDGMKADGEDQVINLLRCAWAGSQKFGALVWSGIFTPRLDRYATSLPPDSIWE
;
A
#
# COMPACT_ATOMS: atom_id res chain seq x y z
N MET A 1 1.69 19.70 -2.47
CA MET A 1 1.18 18.31 -2.54
C MET A 1 -0.15 18.26 -1.81
N ILE A 2 -1.12 17.51 -2.35
CA ILE A 2 -2.39 17.15 -1.69
C ILE A 2 -2.48 15.63 -1.66
N VAL A 3 -3.14 15.07 -0.64
CA VAL A 3 -3.30 13.63 -0.45
C VAL A 3 -4.78 13.28 -0.53
N ILE A 4 -5.12 12.25 -1.30
CA ILE A 4 -6.42 11.58 -1.25
C ILE A 4 -6.25 10.32 -0.42
N ASP A 5 -6.95 10.29 0.72
CA ASP A 5 -6.92 9.22 1.70
C ASP A 5 -7.64 7.95 1.19
N PHE A 6 -7.62 6.89 2.00
CA PHE A 6 -8.27 5.60 1.78
C PHE A 6 -9.78 5.67 1.49
N PHE A 7 -10.33 4.59 0.91
CA PHE A 7 -11.74 4.44 0.51
C PHE A 7 -12.25 5.43 -0.55
N HIS A 8 -11.36 5.95 -1.40
CA HIS A 8 -11.74 6.69 -2.61
C HIS A 8 -12.06 5.77 -3.81
N TRP A 9 -12.09 4.46 -3.60
CA TRP A 9 -12.29 3.41 -4.59
C TRP A 9 -13.64 2.70 -4.42
N PRO A 10 -14.17 2.03 -5.45
CA PRO A 10 -15.44 1.29 -5.35
C PRO A 10 -15.40 0.16 -4.32
N ASN A 11 -14.31 -0.62 -4.32
CA ASN A 11 -14.05 -1.67 -3.34
C ASN A 11 -12.53 -1.90 -3.17
N GLN A 12 -12.15 -2.53 -2.06
CA GLN A 12 -10.74 -2.83 -1.75
C GLN A 12 -10.18 -3.83 -2.77
N GLY A 13 -9.07 -3.50 -3.43
CA GLY A 13 -8.46 -4.30 -4.49
C GLY A 13 -8.83 -3.88 -5.93
N ASP A 14 -9.67 -2.87 -6.11
CA ASP A 14 -9.92 -2.30 -7.44
C ASP A 14 -8.81 -1.34 -7.87
N TRP A 15 -8.20 -0.65 -6.90
CA TRP A 15 -7.15 0.36 -7.09
C TRP A 15 -7.49 1.35 -8.21
N MET A 16 -8.62 2.02 -8.08
CA MET A 16 -9.06 3.10 -8.95
C MET A 16 -9.96 4.09 -8.21
N PHE A 17 -10.10 5.30 -8.72
CA PHE A 17 -11.12 6.23 -8.24
C PHE A 17 -12.54 5.71 -8.47
N ASP A 18 -13.41 5.85 -7.47
CA ASP A 18 -14.84 5.63 -7.63
C ASP A 18 -15.48 6.80 -8.40
N ALA A 19 -16.03 6.51 -9.58
CA ALA A 19 -16.63 7.52 -10.43
C ALA A 19 -17.85 8.25 -9.80
N ARG A 20 -18.43 7.71 -8.72
CA ARG A 20 -19.53 8.36 -7.99
C ARG A 20 -19.07 9.60 -7.24
N ASP A 21 -17.92 9.51 -6.59
CA ASP A 21 -17.35 10.58 -5.77
C ASP A 21 -16.26 11.37 -6.54
N TRP A 22 -15.65 10.71 -7.54
CA TRP A 22 -14.57 11.24 -8.38
C TRP A 22 -14.97 11.14 -9.86
N PRO A 23 -15.95 11.95 -10.32
CA PRO A 23 -16.53 11.79 -11.65
C PRO A 23 -15.55 12.11 -12.79
N ASP A 24 -14.56 12.98 -12.56
CA ASP A 24 -13.53 13.33 -13.53
C ASP A 24 -12.16 13.51 -12.84
N PRO A 25 -11.49 12.39 -12.47
CA PRO A 25 -10.20 12.46 -11.78
C PRO A 25 -9.10 13.00 -12.70
N ASP A 26 -9.24 12.85 -14.01
CA ASP A 26 -8.25 13.29 -14.99
C ASP A 26 -8.24 14.84 -15.06
N ALA A 27 -9.40 15.47 -15.08
CA ALA A 27 -9.51 16.92 -14.97
C ALA A 27 -8.98 17.44 -13.63
N MET A 28 -9.31 16.78 -12.51
CA MET A 28 -8.78 17.13 -11.18
C MET A 28 -7.25 17.07 -11.15
N ILE A 29 -6.64 16.00 -11.66
CA ILE A 29 -5.18 15.86 -11.71
C ILE A 29 -4.56 16.95 -12.59
N ALA A 30 -5.16 17.24 -13.74
CA ALA A 30 -4.68 18.30 -14.64
C ALA A 30 -4.75 19.69 -13.98
N GLU A 31 -5.84 19.98 -13.25
CA GLU A 31 -6.01 21.24 -12.52
C GLU A 31 -4.96 21.36 -11.40
N LEU A 32 -4.82 20.34 -10.54
CA LEU A 32 -3.81 20.32 -9.48
C LEU A 32 -2.39 20.54 -10.04
N LYS A 33 -2.08 19.89 -11.16
CA LYS A 33 -0.81 20.08 -11.86
C LYS A 33 -0.63 21.51 -12.38
N SER A 34 -1.68 22.14 -12.91
CA SER A 34 -1.65 23.54 -13.37
C SER A 34 -1.38 24.53 -12.22
N LEU A 35 -1.75 24.15 -10.99
CA LEU A 35 -1.48 24.89 -9.76
C LEU A 35 -0.11 24.57 -9.15
N GLY A 36 0.68 23.68 -9.76
CA GLY A 36 1.97 23.22 -9.22
C GLY A 36 1.82 22.31 -7.99
N ILE A 37 0.68 21.64 -7.86
CA ILE A 37 0.37 20.74 -6.74
C ILE A 37 0.44 19.30 -7.20
N GLU A 38 1.38 18.54 -6.65
CA GLU A 38 1.43 17.08 -6.84
C GLU A 38 0.34 16.37 -6.03
N LEU A 39 -0.33 15.39 -6.65
CA LEU A 39 -1.32 14.55 -6.00
C LEU A 39 -0.67 13.25 -5.50
N MET A 40 -0.96 12.88 -4.27
CA MET A 40 -0.67 11.58 -3.70
C MET A 40 -1.97 10.81 -3.46
N VAL A 41 -2.01 9.53 -3.81
CA VAL A 41 -3.18 8.67 -3.60
C VAL A 41 -2.86 7.52 -2.64
N SER A 42 -3.79 7.22 -1.74
CA SER A 42 -3.72 6.02 -0.90
C SER A 42 -3.77 4.75 -1.75
N VAL A 43 -3.02 3.74 -1.35
CA VAL A 43 -3.05 2.39 -1.90
C VAL A 43 -3.05 1.46 -0.72
N TRP A 44 -4.12 0.69 -0.58
CA TRP A 44 -4.18 -0.40 0.39
C TRP A 44 -3.79 -1.73 -0.29
N PRO A 45 -3.07 -2.63 0.40
CA PRO A 45 -2.70 -3.95 -0.09
C PRO A 45 -3.85 -4.97 -0.03
N THR A 46 -4.98 -4.59 0.55
CA THR A 46 -6.17 -5.42 0.75
C THR A 46 -6.92 -5.68 -0.56
N VAL A 47 -7.41 -6.90 -0.73
CA VAL A 47 -8.25 -7.32 -1.85
C VAL A 47 -9.51 -7.98 -1.30
N ASP A 48 -10.66 -7.32 -1.45
CA ASP A 48 -11.95 -7.81 -0.97
C ASP A 48 -12.45 -8.98 -1.83
N ASN A 49 -12.97 -10.01 -1.17
CA ASN A 49 -13.33 -11.28 -1.80
C ASN A 49 -14.47 -11.21 -2.86
N ARG A 50 -15.12 -10.05 -3.00
CA ARG A 50 -16.18 -9.78 -4.00
C ARG A 50 -15.63 -9.15 -5.28
N THR A 51 -14.37 -8.71 -5.31
CA THR A 51 -13.79 -8.01 -6.46
C THR A 51 -13.36 -8.96 -7.57
N GLU A 52 -13.26 -8.42 -8.80
CA GLU A 52 -12.64 -9.13 -9.92
C GLU A 52 -11.17 -9.44 -9.63
N SER A 53 -10.47 -8.45 -9.06
CA SER A 53 -9.06 -8.61 -8.69
C SER A 53 -8.85 -9.77 -7.72
N TYR A 54 -9.73 -9.99 -6.74
CA TYR A 54 -9.63 -11.15 -5.86
C TYR A 54 -9.70 -12.47 -6.63
N ARG A 55 -10.61 -12.60 -7.59
CA ARG A 55 -10.75 -13.82 -8.39
C ARG A 55 -9.47 -14.08 -9.20
N GLU A 56 -9.01 -13.08 -9.94
CA GLU A 56 -7.80 -13.16 -10.77
C GLU A 56 -6.57 -13.49 -9.91
N MET A 57 -6.39 -12.79 -8.78
CA MET A 57 -5.23 -12.98 -7.90
C MET A 57 -5.28 -14.33 -7.18
N ARG A 58 -6.46 -14.80 -6.78
CA ARG A 58 -6.63 -16.11 -6.15
C ARG A 58 -6.29 -17.24 -7.12
N GLU A 59 -6.75 -17.16 -8.36
CA GLU A 59 -6.46 -18.16 -9.40
C GLU A 59 -4.96 -18.26 -9.71
N ASN A 60 -4.23 -17.15 -9.60
CA ASN A 60 -2.80 -17.09 -9.85
C ASN A 60 -1.93 -17.27 -8.59
N GLY A 61 -2.52 -17.47 -7.40
CA GLY A 61 -1.78 -17.64 -6.15
C GLY A 61 -1.05 -16.37 -5.69
N TRP A 62 -1.58 -15.20 -6.01
CA TRP A 62 -0.99 -13.88 -5.73
C TRP A 62 -1.47 -13.25 -4.42
N LEU A 63 -2.24 -13.98 -3.62
CA LEU A 63 -2.75 -13.54 -2.33
C LEU A 63 -2.03 -14.26 -1.19
N VAL A 64 -1.86 -13.57 -0.07
CA VAL A 64 -1.36 -14.15 1.18
C VAL A 64 -2.29 -15.28 1.63
N GLN A 65 -1.70 -16.37 2.10
CA GLN A 65 -2.46 -17.56 2.50
C GLN A 65 -2.66 -17.59 4.01
N THR A 66 -3.85 -18.05 4.42
CA THR A 66 -4.14 -18.43 5.80
C THR A 66 -3.96 -19.94 5.95
N GLU A 67 -3.10 -20.37 6.88
CA GLU A 67 -2.80 -21.79 7.14
C GLU A 67 -4.01 -22.54 7.73
N ARG A 68 -4.77 -21.87 8.61
CA ARG A 68 -5.90 -22.46 9.32
C ARG A 68 -7.06 -21.46 9.42
N GLY A 69 -8.28 -21.95 9.21
CA GLY A 69 -9.50 -21.15 9.31
C GLY A 69 -9.94 -20.54 7.98
N LEU A 70 -10.67 -19.43 8.05
CA LEU A 70 -11.16 -18.74 6.86
C LEU A 70 -10.01 -17.97 6.18
N PRO A 71 -9.97 -17.89 4.83
CA PRO A 71 -8.98 -17.13 4.09
C PRO A 71 -9.30 -15.62 4.15
N ILE A 72 -9.25 -15.06 5.36
CA ILE A 72 -9.48 -13.64 5.65
C ILE A 72 -8.26 -13.17 6.45
N ASN A 73 -7.61 -12.11 5.98
CA ASN A 73 -6.44 -11.52 6.65
C ASN A 73 -6.83 -10.26 7.42
N MET A 74 -7.78 -9.49 6.88
CA MET A 74 -8.33 -8.28 7.49
C MET A 74 -9.85 -8.25 7.27
N ASP A 75 -10.59 -7.78 8.27
CA ASP A 75 -12.06 -7.67 8.28
C ASP A 75 -12.56 -6.20 8.35
N PHE A 76 -11.67 -5.24 8.07
CA PHE A 76 -12.00 -3.82 8.07
C PHE A 76 -12.80 -3.43 6.81
N LEU A 77 -14.10 -3.15 7.00
CA LEU A 77 -15.03 -2.74 5.94
C LEU A 77 -15.16 -3.75 4.77
N GLY A 78 -14.81 -5.02 5.01
CA GLY A 78 -14.88 -6.10 4.03
C GLY A 78 -14.03 -7.28 4.48
N ASN A 79 -14.32 -8.46 3.94
CA ASN A 79 -13.49 -9.65 4.18
C ASN A 79 -12.39 -9.66 3.12
N THR A 80 -11.19 -9.24 3.49
CA THR A 80 -10.09 -9.03 2.56
C THR A 80 -8.93 -9.98 2.80
N THR A 81 -8.15 -10.16 1.74
CA THR A 81 -6.87 -10.86 1.77
C THR A 81 -5.81 -9.92 1.22
N TYR A 82 -4.61 -9.92 1.79
CA TYR A 82 -3.53 -9.09 1.26
C TYR A 82 -3.01 -9.67 -0.04
N PHE A 83 -2.63 -8.80 -0.98
CA PHE A 83 -1.75 -9.27 -2.05
C PHE A 83 -0.39 -9.69 -1.47
N ASP A 84 0.22 -10.69 -2.07
CA ASP A 84 1.52 -11.16 -1.61
C ASP A 84 2.65 -10.31 -2.18
N ALA A 85 3.11 -9.31 -1.44
CA ALA A 85 4.23 -8.47 -1.87
C ALA A 85 5.51 -9.26 -2.16
N THR A 86 5.69 -10.44 -1.58
CA THR A 86 6.88 -11.28 -1.85
C THR A 86 6.79 -11.99 -3.19
N HIS A 87 5.59 -12.18 -3.73
CA HIS A 87 5.35 -12.83 -5.03
C HIS A 87 5.59 -11.85 -6.20
N PRO A 88 6.50 -12.13 -7.15
CA PRO A 88 6.78 -11.22 -8.28
C PRO A 88 5.55 -10.93 -9.14
N GLY A 89 4.80 -11.96 -9.55
CA GLY A 89 3.57 -11.76 -10.34
C GLY A 89 2.49 -10.91 -9.63
N ALA A 90 2.36 -11.01 -8.31
CA ALA A 90 1.44 -10.19 -7.55
C ALA A 90 1.87 -8.71 -7.57
N ARG A 91 3.17 -8.44 -7.44
CA ARG A 91 3.72 -7.07 -7.55
C ARG A 91 3.44 -6.48 -8.93
N ASP A 92 3.72 -7.23 -9.99
CA ASP A 92 3.50 -6.78 -11.37
C ASP A 92 2.01 -6.47 -11.61
N TYR A 93 1.11 -7.31 -11.07
CA TYR A 93 -0.33 -7.12 -11.17
C TYR A 93 -0.82 -5.86 -10.45
N VAL A 94 -0.42 -5.67 -9.19
CA VAL A 94 -0.81 -4.50 -8.39
C VAL A 94 -0.26 -3.21 -8.99
N TRP A 95 1.02 -3.21 -9.41
CA TRP A 95 1.58 -2.07 -10.14
C TRP A 95 0.80 -1.81 -11.43
N GLY A 96 0.52 -2.83 -12.23
CA GLY A 96 -0.22 -2.67 -13.49
C GLY A 96 -1.59 -2.02 -13.30
N LYS A 97 -2.33 -2.39 -12.24
CA LYS A 97 -3.60 -1.76 -11.86
C LYS A 97 -3.39 -0.30 -11.47
N ALA A 98 -2.49 -0.03 -10.52
CA ALA A 98 -2.22 1.32 -10.04
C ALA A 98 -1.68 2.23 -11.15
N LYS A 99 -0.85 1.69 -12.05
CA LYS A 99 -0.29 2.40 -13.19
C LYS A 99 -1.40 2.90 -14.10
N ARG A 100 -2.23 1.98 -14.59
CA ARG A 100 -3.33 2.30 -15.50
C ARG A 100 -4.33 3.27 -14.89
N ASN A 101 -4.62 3.11 -13.60
CA ASN A 101 -5.71 3.81 -12.94
C ASN A 101 -5.28 5.11 -12.26
N TYR A 102 -3.99 5.35 -12.05
CA TYR A 102 -3.44 6.55 -11.40
C TYR A 102 -2.20 7.11 -12.10
N TYR A 103 -1.13 6.31 -12.27
CA TYR A 103 0.16 6.81 -12.76
C TYR A 103 0.07 7.41 -14.18
N ASP A 104 -0.61 6.70 -15.08
CA ASP A 104 -0.81 7.10 -16.47
C ASP A 104 -1.65 8.37 -16.61
N LYS A 105 -2.42 8.70 -15.57
CA LYS A 105 -3.22 9.92 -15.48
C LYS A 105 -2.46 11.10 -14.90
N GLY A 106 -1.24 10.87 -14.40
CA GLY A 106 -0.36 11.91 -13.89
C GLY A 106 -0.10 11.86 -12.38
N VAL A 107 -0.62 10.88 -11.65
CA VAL A 107 -0.28 10.70 -10.23
C VAL A 107 1.14 10.15 -10.10
N LYS A 108 2.02 10.88 -9.42
CA LYS A 108 3.44 10.49 -9.26
C LYS A 108 3.83 10.10 -7.84
N LEU A 109 2.92 10.20 -6.88
CA LEU A 109 3.17 9.87 -5.49
C LEU A 109 2.13 8.88 -4.99
N PHE A 110 2.58 7.82 -4.32
CA PHE A 110 1.70 6.83 -3.72
C PHE A 110 1.90 6.77 -2.22
N TRP A 111 0.79 6.72 -1.51
CA TRP A 111 0.74 6.40 -0.09
C TRP A 111 0.43 4.91 0.06
N LEU A 112 1.48 4.14 0.30
CA LEU A 112 1.44 2.69 0.50
C LEU A 112 1.17 2.43 1.99
N ASP A 113 -0.11 2.54 2.35
CA ASP A 113 -0.59 2.34 3.71
C ASP A 113 -0.72 0.84 4.04
N GLU A 114 -0.96 0.49 5.30
CA GLU A 114 -1.12 -0.90 5.73
C GLU A 114 0.07 -1.80 5.35
N ALA A 115 1.29 -1.25 5.43
CA ALA A 115 2.48 -1.84 4.85
C ALA A 115 3.12 -2.97 5.69
N GLU A 116 2.64 -3.24 6.89
CA GLU A 116 3.18 -4.27 7.80
C GLU A 116 3.08 -5.70 7.22
N PRO A 117 1.92 -6.21 6.76
CA PRO A 117 0.56 -5.62 6.72
C PRO A 117 -0.25 -5.81 8.02
N GLU A 118 -1.27 -4.98 8.26
CA GLU A 118 -2.07 -4.93 9.50
C GLU A 118 -3.14 -6.03 9.58
N PHE A 119 -2.71 -7.27 9.79
CA PHE A 119 -3.63 -8.37 10.06
C PHE A 119 -4.61 -8.01 11.19
N SER A 120 -5.91 -8.31 11.01
CA SER A 120 -6.91 -8.10 12.07
C SER A 120 -6.54 -8.83 13.37
N VAL A 121 -5.83 -9.95 13.24
CA VAL A 121 -5.20 -10.67 14.35
C VAL A 121 -3.76 -11.00 13.97
N TYR A 122 -2.80 -10.58 14.79
CA TYR A 122 -1.36 -10.79 14.56
C TYR A 122 -0.87 -12.22 14.92
N ASP A 123 -1.60 -13.24 14.46
CA ASP A 123 -1.22 -14.65 14.58
C ASP A 123 -0.25 -15.05 13.46
N TYR A 124 1.00 -14.57 13.55
CA TYR A 124 2.01 -14.72 12.47
C TYR A 124 2.29 -16.17 12.04
N ASP A 125 2.02 -17.15 12.90
CA ASP A 125 2.16 -18.58 12.58
C ASP A 125 1.03 -19.12 11.69
N ASN A 126 -0.02 -18.34 11.49
CA ASN A 126 -1.19 -18.69 10.69
C ASN A 126 -1.16 -18.10 9.27
N TYR A 127 -0.12 -17.36 8.90
CA TYR A 127 0.01 -16.72 7.60
C TYR A 127 1.22 -17.22 6.82
N ARG A 128 1.08 -17.31 5.50
CA ARG A 128 2.15 -17.72 4.59
C ARG A 128 2.21 -16.80 3.37
N TYR A 129 3.44 -16.42 3.04
CA TYR A 129 3.79 -15.74 1.80
C TYR A 129 4.43 -16.73 0.82
N HIS A 130 4.57 -16.31 -0.44
CA HIS A 130 5.27 -17.01 -1.50
C HIS A 130 6.72 -17.28 -1.13
N ALA A 131 7.37 -16.32 -0.45
CA ALA A 131 8.73 -16.48 0.06
C ALA A 131 8.86 -17.45 1.25
N GLY A 132 7.76 -17.85 1.91
CA GLY A 132 7.77 -18.75 3.06
C GLY A 132 6.73 -18.42 4.14
N PRO A 133 6.70 -19.18 5.24
CA PRO A 133 5.86 -18.87 6.41
C PRO A 133 6.19 -17.48 6.96
N VAL A 134 5.18 -16.73 7.44
CA VAL A 134 5.39 -15.37 7.97
C VAL A 134 6.35 -15.36 9.17
N LEU A 135 6.40 -16.42 9.98
CA LEU A 135 7.40 -16.55 11.04
C LEU A 135 8.86 -16.52 10.56
N GLU A 136 9.12 -16.95 9.32
CA GLU A 136 10.47 -17.03 8.75
C GLU A 136 10.83 -15.78 7.95
N VAL A 137 9.87 -15.26 7.16
CA VAL A 137 10.13 -14.21 6.17
C VAL A 137 9.29 -12.95 6.36
N GLY A 138 8.42 -12.90 7.36
CA GLY A 138 7.32 -11.93 7.49
C GLY A 138 7.75 -10.48 7.32
N ASN A 139 8.83 -10.10 8.01
CA ASN A 139 9.25 -8.71 8.06
C ASN A 139 9.76 -8.15 6.72
N ILE A 140 10.01 -8.99 5.70
CA ILE A 140 10.41 -8.50 4.38
C ILE A 140 9.25 -7.85 3.62
N TYR A 141 8.00 -8.08 4.02
CA TYR A 141 6.81 -7.62 3.32
C TYR A 141 6.81 -6.12 2.99
N PRO A 142 6.97 -5.17 3.95
CA PRO A 142 6.97 -3.74 3.67
C PRO A 142 8.03 -3.32 2.65
N ARG A 143 9.20 -3.97 2.69
CA ARG A 143 10.28 -3.71 1.73
C ARG A 143 9.88 -4.15 0.33
N MET A 144 9.22 -5.30 0.22
CA MET A 144 8.76 -5.80 -1.09
C MET A 144 7.57 -4.99 -1.61
N TYR A 145 6.72 -4.47 -0.73
CA TYR A 145 5.65 -3.55 -1.12
C TYR A 145 6.22 -2.23 -1.65
N ALA A 146 7.20 -1.63 -0.97
CA ALA A 146 7.95 -0.47 -1.49
C ALA A 146 8.52 -0.75 -2.88
N LYS A 147 9.15 -1.93 -3.04
CA LYS A 147 9.78 -2.35 -4.28
C LYS A 147 8.78 -2.46 -5.43
N THR A 148 7.54 -2.91 -5.18
CA THR A 148 6.47 -2.99 -6.19
C THR A 148 6.31 -1.68 -6.96
N PHE A 149 6.09 -0.58 -6.23
CA PHE A 149 5.85 0.73 -6.82
C PHE A 149 7.15 1.36 -7.32
N PHE A 150 8.25 1.19 -6.58
CA PHE A 150 9.54 1.72 -7.00
C PHE A 150 10.00 1.16 -8.35
N ASP A 151 10.00 -0.16 -8.51
CA ASP A 151 10.43 -0.80 -9.75
C ASP A 151 9.53 -0.39 -10.92
N GLY A 152 8.21 -0.37 -10.69
CA GLY A 152 7.22 0.01 -11.69
C GLY A 152 7.42 1.44 -12.19
N MET A 153 7.51 2.40 -11.27
CA MET A 153 7.77 3.80 -11.61
C MET A 153 9.12 3.99 -12.31
N LYS A 154 10.18 3.28 -11.86
CA LYS A 154 11.49 3.32 -12.52
C LYS A 154 11.43 2.76 -13.94
N ALA A 155 10.72 1.67 -14.16
CA ALA A 155 10.55 1.07 -15.48
C ALA A 155 9.81 2.01 -16.45
N ASP A 156 8.90 2.83 -15.92
CA ASP A 156 8.16 3.84 -16.68
C ASP A 156 8.89 5.20 -16.79
N GLY A 157 10.17 5.24 -16.42
CA GLY A 157 11.06 6.39 -16.65
C GLY A 157 11.07 7.43 -15.54
N GLU A 158 10.51 7.13 -14.36
CA GLU A 158 10.60 8.03 -13.21
C GLU A 158 12.01 8.00 -12.60
N ASP A 159 12.66 9.17 -12.50
CA ASP A 159 14.02 9.22 -11.99
C ASP A 159 14.07 9.32 -10.45
N GLN A 160 13.19 10.13 -9.87
CA GLN A 160 13.14 10.42 -8.44
C GLN A 160 11.87 9.86 -7.80
N VAL A 161 11.89 8.56 -7.53
CA VAL A 161 10.75 7.89 -6.91
C VAL A 161 10.78 8.07 -5.39
N ILE A 162 9.67 8.58 -4.84
CA ILE A 162 9.39 8.64 -3.41
C ILE A 162 7.94 8.21 -3.18
N ASN A 163 7.73 7.32 -2.21
CA ASN A 163 6.41 6.87 -1.78
C ASN A 163 6.31 6.93 -0.25
N LEU A 164 5.13 7.27 0.27
CA LEU A 164 4.86 7.30 1.70
C LEU A 164 4.52 5.88 2.19
N LEU A 165 5.25 5.36 3.18
CA LEU A 165 5.09 3.99 3.69
C LEU A 165 4.92 3.94 5.21
N ARG A 166 4.03 3.05 5.70
CA ARG A 166 3.78 2.93 7.15
C ARG A 166 4.85 2.14 7.88
N CYS A 167 5.44 1.20 7.15
CA CYS A 167 6.35 0.22 7.68
C CYS A 167 7.53 0.03 6.72
N ALA A 168 8.65 -0.45 7.23
CA ALA A 168 9.87 -0.67 6.47
C ALA A 168 10.67 -1.85 7.04
N TRP A 169 11.59 -2.36 6.21
CA TRP A 169 12.61 -3.31 6.63
C TRP A 169 13.99 -2.87 6.13
N ALA A 170 15.04 -3.55 6.57
CA ALA A 170 16.41 -3.27 6.16
C ALA A 170 16.53 -3.14 4.63
N GLY A 171 16.98 -1.97 4.16
CA GLY A 171 17.15 -1.68 2.74
C GLY A 171 15.95 -1.01 2.05
N SER A 172 14.83 -0.79 2.73
CA SER A 172 13.67 -0.06 2.16
C SER A 172 14.02 1.35 1.66
N GLN A 173 15.04 2.00 2.24
CA GLN A 173 15.51 3.32 1.79
C GLN A 173 16.00 3.33 0.34
N LYS A 174 16.39 2.18 -0.22
CA LYS A 174 16.77 2.05 -1.63
C LYS A 174 15.59 2.19 -2.59
N PHE A 175 14.36 2.07 -2.08
CA PHE A 175 13.12 2.06 -2.85
C PHE A 175 12.29 3.34 -2.62
N GLY A 176 12.94 4.45 -2.24
CA GLY A 176 12.24 5.73 -2.05
C GLY A 176 11.21 5.72 -0.92
N ALA A 177 11.40 4.87 0.10
CA ALA A 177 10.44 4.72 1.19
C ALA A 177 10.55 5.89 2.18
N LEU A 178 9.65 6.87 2.07
CA LEU A 178 9.42 7.89 3.07
C LEU A 178 8.53 7.29 4.17
N VAL A 179 9.12 6.95 5.31
CA VAL A 179 8.38 6.26 6.39
C VAL A 179 7.74 7.28 7.33
N TRP A 180 6.47 7.05 7.72
CA TRP A 180 5.84 7.76 8.84
C TRP A 180 5.48 6.80 9.97
N SER A 181 5.28 7.32 11.18
CA SER A 181 5.16 6.53 12.41
C SER A 181 3.79 5.86 12.63
N GLY A 182 2.94 5.79 11.60
CA GLY A 182 1.61 5.19 11.71
C GLY A 182 0.62 6.01 12.52
N ILE A 183 -0.44 5.33 12.98
CA ILE A 183 -1.54 5.92 13.73
C ILE A 183 -1.23 5.87 15.22
N PHE A 184 -1.36 7.01 15.92
CA PHE A 184 -1.25 7.08 17.38
C PHE A 184 -2.31 8.04 17.93
N THR A 185 -2.78 7.76 19.15
CA THR A 185 -3.78 8.61 19.82
C THR A 185 -3.20 10.02 20.03
N PRO A 186 -3.95 11.10 19.74
CA PRO A 186 -3.45 12.47 19.91
C PRO A 186 -3.36 12.83 21.40
N ARG A 187 -2.23 12.47 22.01
CA ARG A 187 -1.89 12.79 23.40
C ARG A 187 -0.43 13.26 23.47
N LEU A 188 -0.14 14.12 24.46
CA LEU A 188 1.19 14.71 24.68
C LEU A 188 2.28 13.65 24.88
N ASP A 189 1.99 12.57 25.59
CA ASP A 189 2.91 11.45 25.79
C ASP A 189 3.25 10.74 24.48
N ARG A 190 2.27 10.58 23.58
CA ARG A 190 2.49 9.97 22.26
C ARG A 190 3.33 10.86 21.34
N TYR A 191 3.09 12.17 21.39
CA TYR A 191 3.94 13.13 20.68
C TYR A 191 5.40 13.02 21.13
N ALA A 192 5.65 12.98 22.45
CA ALA A 192 7.00 12.79 22.99
C ALA A 192 7.65 11.48 22.52
N THR A 193 6.90 10.39 22.36
CA THR A 193 7.44 9.12 21.85
C THR A 193 7.69 9.08 20.34
N SER A 194 7.06 9.97 19.56
CA SER A 194 7.31 10.09 18.11
C SER A 194 8.58 10.88 17.77
N LEU A 195 9.08 11.62 18.75
CA LEU A 195 10.26 12.45 18.61
C LEU A 195 11.53 11.58 18.71
N PRO A 196 12.58 11.87 17.92
CA PRO A 196 13.88 11.23 18.10
C PRO A 196 14.35 11.38 19.55
N PRO A 197 15.05 10.38 20.12
CA PRO A 197 15.52 10.43 21.51
C PRO A 197 16.27 11.72 21.89
N ASP A 198 16.93 12.36 20.91
CA ASP A 198 17.76 13.54 21.09
C ASP A 198 17.06 14.87 20.82
N SER A 199 15.75 14.87 20.57
CA SER A 199 15.00 16.09 20.17
C SER A 199 14.24 16.77 21.32
N ILE A 200 14.36 16.27 22.55
CA ILE A 200 13.74 16.84 23.75
C ILE A 200 14.80 17.53 24.62
N TRP A 201 15.69 18.36 24.05
CA TRP A 201 16.54 19.30 24.80
C TRP A 201 16.99 20.47 23.92
N GLU A 202 16.20 21.55 23.91
CA GLU A 202 16.62 22.97 23.85
C GLU A 202 15.43 23.88 24.17
#